data_AF-A0A6A6FP34-F1
#
_entry.id   AF-A0A6A6FP34-F1
#
_cell.length_a   1.000
_cell.length_b   1.000
_cell.length_c   1.000
_cell.angle_alpha   90.00
_cell.angle_beta   90.00
_cell.angle_gamma   90.00
#
_symmetry.space_group_name_H-M   'P 1'
#
loop_
_entity.id
_entity.type
_entity.pdbx_description
1 polymer ?
#
loop_
_entity_poly.entity_id
_entity_poly.type
_entity_poly.pdbx_seq_one_letter_code
_entity_poly.pdbx_strand_id
1 'polypeptide(L)'
;FKVHKGVLCFYSAYFEACLNGEFAEARREVVDLVEEDPKTFRHFVAWLYTRQLPIDHESEVAGDQCEHINRLWVLADKRQVPLLANRCINALRKVMAVRGFVPTAGLGYIYQNTTPESPL
;
A
#
# COMPACT_ATOMS: atom_id res chain seq x y z
N PHE A 1 -9.28 -4.89 12.44
CA PHE A 1 -9.64 -5.64 11.22
C PHE A 1 -9.42 -7.13 11.47
N LYS A 2 -10.18 -8.03 10.84
CA LYS A 2 -9.90 -9.48 10.87
C LYS A 2 -9.49 -9.91 9.46
N VAL A 3 -8.30 -10.48 9.32
CA VAL A 3 -7.72 -10.86 8.03
C VAL A 3 -7.09 -12.25 8.16
N HIS A 4 -7.18 -13.07 7.11
CA HIS A 4 -6.59 -14.39 7.12
C HIS A 4 -5.05 -14.31 7.14
N LYS A 5 -4.45 -14.87 8.19
CA LYS A 5 -3.00 -14.93 8.40
C LYS A 5 -2.26 -15.45 7.16
N GLY A 6 -2.71 -16.56 6.57
CA GLY A 6 -2.09 -17.13 5.38
C GLY A 6 -2.05 -16.18 4.18
N VAL A 7 -3.10 -15.38 3.98
CA VAL A 7 -3.15 -14.39 2.89
C VAL A 7 -2.18 -13.23 3.15
N LEU A 8 -2.11 -12.75 4.40
CA LEU A 8 -1.18 -11.71 4.80
C LEU A 8 0.28 -12.15 4.62
N CYS A 9 0.64 -13.30 5.19
CA CYS A 9 2.01 -13.82 5.11
C CYS A 9 2.43 -14.16 3.67
N PHE A 10 1.51 -14.65 2.84
CA PHE A 10 1.81 -14.92 1.43
C PHE A 10 2.20 -13.66 0.64
N TYR A 11 1.60 -12.51 0.95
CA TYR A 11 1.85 -11.27 0.22
C TYR A 11 2.87 -10.34 0.89
N SER A 12 3.19 -10.54 2.16
CA SER A 12 4.01 -9.65 2.97
C SER A 12 5.01 -10.42 3.79
N ALA A 13 6.29 -10.26 3.46
CA ALA A 13 7.39 -10.79 4.27
C ALA A 13 7.42 -10.18 5.68
N TYR A 14 6.96 -8.92 5.83
CA TYR A 14 6.79 -8.29 7.13
C TYR A 14 5.78 -9.04 8.01
N PHE A 15 4.57 -9.29 7.49
CA PHE A 15 3.55 -10.02 8.27
C PHE A 15 3.91 -11.49 8.45
N GLU A 16 4.63 -12.10 7.52
CA GLU A 16 5.23 -13.42 7.72
C GLU A 16 6.18 -13.43 8.92
N ALA A 17 7.13 -12.49 8.98
CA ALA A 17 8.06 -12.38 10.10
C ALA A 17 7.36 -12.04 11.42
N CYS A 18 6.37 -11.14 11.42
CA CYS A 18 5.63 -10.77 12.63
C CYS A 18 4.73 -11.89 13.17
N LEU A 19 4.04 -12.63 12.29
CA LEU A 19 3.02 -13.59 12.72
C LEU A 19 3.52 -15.04 12.79
N ASN A 20 4.63 -15.36 12.11
CA ASN A 20 5.26 -16.69 12.16
C ASN A 20 6.65 -16.67 12.82
N GLY A 21 7.15 -15.50 13.23
CA GLY A 21 8.40 -15.38 13.97
C GLY A 21 8.24 -15.62 15.48
N GLU A 22 9.26 -15.22 16.24
CA GLU A 22 9.31 -15.42 17.70
C GLU A 22 8.77 -14.23 18.50
N PHE A 23 8.28 -13.19 17.81
CA PHE A 23 7.80 -11.96 18.43
C PHE A 23 6.48 -12.14 19.18
N ALA A 24 6.12 -11.18 20.03
CA ALA A 24 4.92 -11.22 20.84
C ALA A 24 3.63 -11.27 19.98
N GLU A 25 3.69 -10.67 18.79
CA GLU A 25 2.65 -10.63 17.78
C GLU A 25 2.30 -12.04 17.26
N ALA A 26 3.29 -12.92 17.12
CA ALA A 26 3.07 -14.31 16.71
C ALA A 26 2.29 -15.10 17.77
N ARG A 27 2.56 -14.84 19.06
CA ARG A 27 1.85 -15.48 20.18
C ARG A 27 0.45 -14.92 20.38
N ARG A 28 0.26 -13.62 20.13
CA ARG A 28 -1.03 -12.93 20.31
C ARG A 28 -1.91 -13.01 19.08
N GLU A 29 -1.35 -13.33 17.92
CA GLU A 29 -1.98 -13.22 16.60
C GLU A 29 -2.60 -11.84 16.32
N VAL A 30 -2.00 -10.80 16.90
CA VAL A 30 -2.42 -9.40 16.78
C VAL A 30 -1.19 -8.57 16.43
N VAL A 31 -1.32 -7.73 15.40
CA VAL A 31 -0.30 -6.76 14.99
C VAL A 31 -0.89 -5.37 15.14
N ASP A 32 -0.23 -4.53 15.94
CA ASP A 32 -0.63 -3.15 16.18
C ASP A 32 0.00 -2.23 15.11
N LEU A 33 -0.84 -1.60 14.29
CA LEU A 33 -0.41 -0.72 13.19
C LEU A 33 -0.77 0.74 13.52
N VAL A 34 -0.03 1.34 14.43
CA VAL A 34 -0.34 2.66 15.01
C VAL A 34 -0.17 3.81 14.01
N GLU A 35 0.75 3.66 13.06
CA GLU A 35 1.06 4.69 12.05
C GLU A 35 0.16 4.63 10.81
N GLU A 36 -0.63 3.56 10.64
CA GLU A 36 -1.41 3.33 9.43
C GLU A 36 -2.81 3.91 9.56
N ASP A 37 -3.21 4.70 8.55
CA ASP A 37 -4.57 5.19 8.46
C ASP A 37 -5.57 4.03 8.21
N PRO A 38 -6.65 3.91 9.01
CA PRO A 38 -7.61 2.81 8.88
C PRO A 38 -8.28 2.72 7.50
N LYS A 39 -8.47 3.83 6.79
CA LYS A 39 -9.05 3.83 5.43
C LYS A 39 -8.06 3.20 4.45
N THR A 40 -6.78 3.57 4.54
CA THR A 40 -5.69 3.01 3.74
C THR A 40 -5.52 1.51 4.02
N PHE A 41 -5.58 1.09 5.28
CA PHE A 41 -5.52 -0.33 5.62
C PHE A 41 -6.74 -1.12 5.10
N ARG A 42 -7.94 -0.52 5.11
CA ARG A 42 -9.13 -1.15 4.51
C ARG A 42 -8.94 -1.41 3.01
N HIS A 43 -8.36 -0.46 2.29
CA HIS A 43 -8.01 -0.60 0.87
C HIS A 43 -6.97 -1.70 0.63
N PHE A 44 -5.95 -1.77 1.50
CA PHE A 44 -4.98 -2.86 1.48
C PHE A 44 -5.65 -4.23 1.64
N VAL A 45 -6.53 -4.37 2.64
CA VAL A 45 -7.26 -5.63 2.88
C VAL A 45 -8.16 -5.99 1.71
N ALA A 46 -8.89 -5.02 1.13
CA ALA A 46 -9.70 -5.26 -0.06
C ALA A 46 -8.85 -5.76 -1.23
N TRP A 47 -7.67 -5.18 -1.45
CA TRP A 47 -6.73 -5.63 -2.48
C TRP A 47 -6.19 -7.05 -2.23
N LEU A 48 -5.92 -7.43 -0.97
CA LEU A 48 -5.44 -8.77 -0.64
C LEU A 48 -6.39 -9.86 -1.14
N TYR A 49 -7.70 -9.64 -1.06
CA TYR A 49 -8.71 -10.61 -1.48
C TYR A 49 -9.15 -10.48 -2.93
N THR A 50 -9.24 -9.25 -3.45
CA THR A 50 -9.79 -9.00 -4.79
C THR A 50 -8.72 -8.89 -5.87
N ARG A 51 -7.47 -8.61 -5.47
CA ARG A 51 -6.36 -8.23 -6.35
C ARG A 51 -6.63 -6.98 -7.20
N GLN A 52 -7.66 -6.22 -6.83
CA GLN A 52 -8.05 -4.98 -7.48
C GLN A 52 -7.70 -3.80 -6.59
N LEU A 53 -7.17 -2.74 -7.19
CA LEU A 53 -6.97 -1.49 -6.46
C LEU A 53 -8.34 -0.84 -6.27
N PRO A 54 -8.61 -0.24 -5.11
CA PRO A 54 -9.81 0.57 -4.90
C PRO A 54 -9.63 1.89 -5.64
N ILE A 55 -9.76 1.81 -6.96
CA ILE A 55 -9.81 2.97 -7.84
C ILE A 55 -11.28 3.36 -7.86
N ASP A 56 -11.59 4.47 -7.19
CA ASP A 56 -12.93 5.03 -7.21
C ASP A 56 -13.15 5.69 -8.57
N HIS A 57 -13.64 4.91 -9.53
CA HIS A 57 -13.87 5.37 -10.92
C HIS A 57 -14.91 6.49 -11.01
N GLU A 58 -15.68 6.72 -9.93
CA GLU A 58 -16.72 7.75 -9.85
C GLU A 58 -16.19 9.08 -9.29
N SER A 59 -14.97 9.11 -8.74
CA SER A 59 -14.38 10.36 -8.23
C SER A 59 -13.91 11.25 -9.38
N GLU A 60 -14.64 12.34 -9.60
CA GLU A 60 -14.36 13.33 -10.66
C GLU A 60 -12.99 14.01 -10.47
N VAL A 61 -12.50 14.10 -9.23
CA VAL A 61 -11.27 14.80 -8.86
C VAL A 61 -10.05 13.88 -8.98
N ALA A 62 -9.21 14.12 -9.99
CA ALA A 62 -7.97 13.36 -10.25
C ALA A 62 -6.98 13.34 -9.07
N GLY A 63 -7.00 14.41 -8.26
CA GLY A 63 -6.07 14.62 -7.15
C GLY A 63 -6.26 13.58 -6.03
N ASP A 64 -7.50 13.31 -5.65
CA ASP A 64 -7.85 12.43 -4.54
C ASP A 64 -7.51 10.96 -4.86
N GLN A 65 -7.68 10.56 -6.12
CA GLN A 65 -7.29 9.22 -6.59
C GLN A 65 -5.77 9.02 -6.48
N CYS A 66 -4.97 10.01 -6.90
CA CYS A 66 -3.52 9.94 -6.81
C CYS A 66 -3.06 9.88 -5.35
N GLU A 67 -3.66 10.67 -4.45
CA GLU A 67 -3.31 10.65 -3.03
C GLU A 67 -3.58 9.28 -2.40
N HIS A 68 -4.75 8.68 -2.67
CA HIS A 68 -5.08 7.35 -2.16
C HIS A 68 -4.13 6.26 -2.67
N ILE A 69 -3.72 6.32 -3.94
CA ILE A 69 -2.76 5.37 -4.49
C ILE A 69 -1.37 5.58 -3.88
N ASN A 70 -0.94 6.83 -3.67
CA ASN A 70 0.34 7.14 -3.04
C ASN A 70 0.42 6.62 -1.60
N ARG A 71 -0.63 6.83 -0.79
CA ARG A 71 -0.70 6.29 0.58
C ARG A 71 -0.64 4.76 0.58
N LEU A 72 -1.38 4.12 -0.31
CA LEU A 72 -1.37 2.66 -0.43
C LEU A 72 -0.01 2.12 -0.90
N TRP A 73 0.69 2.86 -1.77
CA TRP A 73 2.04 2.54 -2.20
C TRP A 73 3.04 2.61 -1.03
N VAL A 74 2.99 3.68 -0.21
CA VAL A 74 3.85 3.80 0.99
C VAL A 74 3.58 2.68 1.98
N LEU A 75 2.30 2.33 2.22
CA LEU A 75 1.96 1.17 3.05
C LEU A 75 2.53 -0.12 2.46
N ALA A 76 2.41 -0.32 1.14
CA ALA A 76 2.94 -1.51 0.48
C ALA A 76 4.46 -1.64 0.64
N ASP A 77 5.19 -0.53 0.54
CA ASP A 77 6.64 -0.50 0.72
C ASP A 77 7.02 -0.80 2.18
N LYS A 78 6.42 -0.08 3.15
CA LYS A 78 6.62 -0.30 4.59
C LYS A 78 6.32 -1.72 5.04
N ARG A 79 5.27 -2.34 4.47
CA ARG A 79 4.84 -3.70 4.81
C ARG A 79 5.46 -4.76 3.89
N GLN A 80 6.45 -4.43 3.08
CA GLN A 80 7.14 -5.36 2.19
C GLN A 80 6.18 -6.18 1.33
N VAL A 81 5.31 -5.49 0.57
CA VAL A 81 4.36 -6.07 -0.39
C VAL A 81 4.69 -5.62 -1.82
N PRO A 82 5.74 -6.18 -2.46
CA PRO A 82 6.23 -5.71 -3.76
C PRO A 82 5.17 -5.76 -4.86
N LEU A 83 4.30 -6.78 -4.83
CA LEU A 83 3.21 -6.94 -5.80
C LEU A 83 2.22 -5.78 -5.75
N LEU A 84 1.92 -5.25 -4.56
CA LEU A 84 1.02 -4.11 -4.41
C LEU A 84 1.71 -2.82 -4.85
N ALA A 85 2.96 -2.60 -4.43
CA ALA A 85 3.75 -1.43 -4.82
C ALA A 85 3.82 -1.30 -6.36
N ASN A 86 4.12 -2.41 -7.06
CA ASN A 86 4.13 -2.46 -8.52
C ASN A 86 2.76 -2.16 -9.14
N ARG A 87 1.67 -2.64 -8.53
CA ARG A 87 0.31 -2.35 -9.00
C ARG A 87 -0.03 -0.88 -8.84
N CYS A 88 0.33 -0.26 -7.71
CA CYS A 88 0.14 1.17 -7.47
C CYS A 88 0.91 2.03 -8.48
N ILE A 89 2.18 1.72 -8.75
CA ILE A 89 2.98 2.42 -9.78
C ILE A 89 2.32 2.30 -11.16
N ASN A 90 1.87 1.10 -11.53
CA ASN A 90 1.18 0.89 -12.81
C ASN A 90 -0.15 1.64 -12.89
N ALA A 91 -0.89 1.76 -11.80
CA ALA A 91 -2.12 2.55 -11.74
C ALA A 91 -1.84 4.05 -11.86
N LEU A 92 -0.84 4.56 -11.13
CA LEU A 92 -0.39 5.96 -11.24
C LEU A 92 0.02 6.28 -12.68
N ARG A 93 0.82 5.43 -13.32
CA ARG A 93 1.22 5.59 -14.73
C ARG A 93 0.02 5.66 -15.67
N LYS A 94 -0.99 4.81 -15.46
CA LYS A 94 -2.23 4.84 -16.27
C LYS A 94 -3.02 6.13 -16.07
N VAL A 95 -3.17 6.59 -14.82
CA VAL A 95 -3.86 7.85 -14.52
C VAL A 95 -3.11 9.04 -15.14
N MET A 96 -1.78 9.06 -15.06
CA MET A 96 -0.93 10.08 -15.70
C MET A 96 -1.08 10.06 -17.22
N ALA A 97 -1.10 8.88 -17.85
CA ALA A 97 -1.25 8.73 -19.30
C ALA A 97 -2.63 9.16 -19.81
N VAL A 98 -3.71 8.89 -19.04
CA VAL A 98 -5.08 9.23 -19.43
C VAL A 98 -5.40 10.70 -19.19
N ARG A 99 -4.91 11.30 -18.09
CA ARG A 99 -5.25 12.68 -17.72
C ARG A 99 -4.19 13.72 -18.12
N GLY A 100 -3.04 13.30 -18.66
CA GLY A 100 -1.97 14.20 -19.13
C GLY A 100 -1.33 15.06 -18.03
N PHE A 101 -1.54 14.71 -16.76
CA PHE A 101 -1.07 15.46 -15.60
C PHE A 101 0.00 14.66 -14.85
N VAL A 102 1.14 15.28 -14.58
CA VAL A 102 2.17 14.71 -13.71
C VAL A 102 1.95 15.26 -12.30
N PRO A 103 1.49 14.45 -11.33
CA PRO A 103 1.31 14.91 -9.97
C PRO A 103 2.67 15.11 -9.29
N THR A 104 3.23 16.30 -9.46
CA THR A 104 4.47 16.75 -8.81
C THR A 104 4.34 16.83 -7.29
N ALA A 105 3.13 17.03 -6.76
CA ALA A 105 2.86 17.10 -5.33
C ALA A 105 3.11 15.77 -4.60
N GLY A 106 2.92 14.62 -5.26
CA GLY A 106 3.16 13.30 -4.66
C GLY A 106 4.64 12.90 -4.65
N LEU A 107 5.45 13.47 -5.55
CA LEU A 107 6.86 13.14 -5.69
C LEU A 107 7.66 13.49 -4.43
N GLY A 108 7.33 14.63 -3.80
CA GLY A 108 7.96 15.04 -2.54
C GLY A 108 7.66 14.09 -1.39
N TYR A 109 6.42 13.60 -1.30
CA TYR A 109 6.02 12.64 -0.26
C TYR A 109 6.67 11.27 -0.45
N ILE A 110 6.75 10.79 -1.70
CA ILE A 110 7.42 9.53 -2.04
C ILE A 110 8.92 9.63 -1.71
N TYR A 111 9.58 10.70 -2.15
CA TYR A 111 11.00 10.92 -1.90
C TYR A 111 11.34 11.05 -0.41
N GLN A 112 10.47 11.69 0.37
CA GLN A 112 10.64 11.81 1.82
C GLN A 112 10.46 10.50 2.58
N ASN A 113 9.79 9.50 1.99
CA ASN A 113 9.52 8.21 2.63
C ASN A 113 10.37 7.05 2.08
N THR A 114 11.11 7.24 0.99
CA THR A 114 12.11 6.29 0.49
C THR A 114 13.51 6.64 0.99
N THR A 115 14.31 5.63 1.32
CA THR A 115 15.71 5.80 1.71
C THR A 115 16.55 6.40 0.56
N PRO A 116 17.60 7.18 0.86
CA PRO A 116 18.41 7.90 -0.13
C PRO A 116 19.18 7.02 -1.12
N GLU A 117 19.18 5.69 -0.94
CA GLU A 117 19.95 4.74 -1.76
C GLU A 117 19.12 4.04 -2.85
N SER A 118 17.83 4.33 -3.01
CA SER A 118 17.04 3.68 -4.04
C SER A 118 17.34 4.31 -5.42
N PRO A 119 17.97 3.57 -6.37
CA PRO A 119 18.15 4.08 -7.71
C PRO A 119 16.80 4.00 -8.45
N LEU A 120 16.36 5.14 -8.96
CA LEU A 120 15.28 5.24 -9.95
C LEU A 120 15.65 4.53 -11.25
#